data_AF-A0A497N0R2-F1
#
_entry.id   AF-A0A497N0R2-F1
#
_cell.length_a   1.000
_cell.length_b   1.000
_cell.length_c   1.000
_cell.angle_alpha   90.00
_cell.angle_beta   90.00
_cell.angle_gamma   90.00
#
_symmetry.space_group_name_H-M   'P 1'
#
loop_
_entity.id
_entity.type
_entity.pdbx_description
1 polymer ?
#
loop_
_entity_poly.entity_id
_entity_poly.type
_entity_poly.pdbx_seq_one_letter_code
_entity_poly.pdbx_strand_id
1 'polypeptide(L)' 'MLRFESFTREAKILNPLKNFEVEPKIIEYRINPLTGKIGCLVLKESGRPIEKMIYTADRDSLEKLAKESEEKCFFCPG' A
#
# COMPACT_ATOMS: atom_id res chain seq x y z
N MET A 1 -24.33 7.26 13.73
CA MET A 1 -22.96 7.56 14.19
C MET A 1 -22.03 6.58 13.50
N LEU A 2 -20.94 7.04 12.86
CA LEU A 2 -19.94 6.14 12.25
C LEU A 2 -19.17 5.43 13.36
N ARG A 3 -19.13 4.09 13.33
CA ARG A 3 -18.39 3.28 14.30
C ARG A 3 -17.12 2.77 13.65
N PHE A 4 -15.98 3.14 14.20
CA PHE A 4 -14.69 2.64 13.76
C PHE A 4 -14.33 1.41 14.59
N GLU A 5 -14.14 0.28 13.93
CA GLU A 5 -13.78 -0.99 14.57
C GLU A 5 -12.41 -1.45 14.06
N SER A 6 -11.57 -1.92 14.99
CA SER A 6 -10.28 -2.51 14.68
C SER A 6 -9.95 -3.68 15.61
N PHE A 7 -9.09 -4.57 15.13
CA PHE A 7 -8.55 -5.68 15.90
C PHE A 7 -7.14 -6.03 15.44
N THR A 8 -6.35 -6.70 16.27
CA THR A 8 -4.99 -7.11 15.94
C THR A 8 -4.87 -8.63 15.83
N ARG A 9 -3.94 -9.10 14.99
CA ARG A 9 -3.50 -10.51 14.98
C ARG A 9 -1.98 -10.58 14.85
N GLU A 10 -1.40 -11.60 15.44
CA GLU A 10 0.00 -11.95 15.19
C GLU A 10 0.10 -12.77 13.89
N ALA A 11 1.02 -12.36 13.01
CA ALA A 11 1.43 -13.10 11.83
C ALA A 11 2.91 -13.48 11.96
N LYS A 12 3.25 -14.70 11.56
CA LYS A 12 4.63 -15.16 11.49
C LYS A 12 5.09 -15.06 10.04
N ILE A 13 6.06 -14.19 9.78
CA ILE A 13 6.64 -14.02 8.43
C ILE A 13 8.08 -14.51 8.43
N LEU A 14 8.56 -15.03 7.30
CA LEU A 14 9.97 -15.34 7.14
C LEU A 14 10.71 -14.09 6.69
N ASN A 15 11.73 -13.67 7.43
CA ASN A 15 12.49 -12.46 7.11
C ASN A 15 13.64 -12.78 6.14
N PRO A 16 13.59 -12.34 4.87
CA PRO A 16 14.65 -12.63 3.90
C PRO A 16 15.99 -11.97 4.25
N LEU A 17 16.00 -10.93 5.08
CA LEU A 17 17.23 -10.28 5.55
C LEU A 17 17.92 -11.04 6.69
N LYS A 18 17.21 -12.00 7.31
CA LYS A 18 17.71 -12.85 8.40
C LYS A 18 17.64 -14.33 8.02
N ASN A 19 18.08 -14.66 6.81
CA ASN A 19 18.10 -16.04 6.31
C ASN A 19 16.76 -16.79 6.48
N PHE A 20 15.65 -16.08 6.24
CA PHE A 20 14.28 -16.61 6.36
C PHE A 20 13.89 -17.10 7.77
N GLU A 21 14.50 -16.58 8.82
CA GLU A 21 14.04 -16.83 10.19
C GLU A 21 12.60 -16.33 10.42
N VAL A 22 11.88 -17.01 11.31
CA VAL A 22 10.52 -16.64 11.70
C VAL A 22 10.56 -15.35 12.52
N GLU A 23 9.93 -14.32 11.98
CA GLU A 23 9.78 -13.03 12.63
C GLU A 23 8.28 -12.74 12.88
N PRO A 24 7.84 -12.66 14.14
CA PRO A 24 6.46 -12.32 14.45
C PRO A 24 6.20 -10.84 14.14
N LYS A 25 5.01 -10.54 13.62
CA LYS A 25 4.53 -9.20 13.30
C LYS A 25 3.08 -9.06 13.75
N ILE A 26 2.77 -7.96 14.42
CA ILE A 26 1.39 -7.61 14.74
C ILE A 26 0.80 -6.86 13.53
N ILE A 27 -0.32 -7.38 13.01
CA ILE A 27 -1.09 -6.77 11.94
C ILE A 27 -2.35 -6.17 12.56
N GLU A 28 -2.61 -4.90 12.27
CA GLU A 28 -3.87 -4.25 12.61
C GLU A 28 -4.86 -4.39 11.44
N TYR A 29 -6.06 -4.84 11.75
CA TYR A 29 -7.17 -4.90 10.82
C TYR A 29 -8.19 -3.85 11.20
N ARG A 30 -8.69 -3.11 10.20
CA ARG A 30 -9.71 -2.07 10.37
C ARG A 30 -10.90 -2.38 9.49
N ILE A 31 -12.09 -2.28 10.05
CA ILE A 31 -13.33 -2.46 9.30
C ILE A 31 -13.74 -1.11 8.74
N ASN A 32 -13.90 -1.02 7.43
CA ASN A 32 -14.38 0.18 6.78
C ASN A 32 -15.87 0.37 7.13
N PRO A 33 -16.24 1.47 7.82
CA PRO A 33 -17.58 1.65 8.36
C PRO A 33 -18.65 1.92 7.28
N LEU A 34 -18.23 2.26 6.05
CA LEU A 34 -19.14 2.53 4.94
C LEU A 34 -19.40 1.29 4.09
N THR A 35 -18.47 0.33 4.07
CA THR A 35 -18.53 -0.82 3.15
C THR A 35 -18.49 -2.18 3.85
N GLY A 36 -18.18 -2.22 5.15
CA GLY A 36 -17.94 -3.45 5.91
C GLY A 36 -16.66 -4.21 5.51
N LYS A 37 -15.90 -3.73 4.51
CA LYS A 37 -14.68 -4.38 4.04
C LYS A 37 -13.53 -4.22 5.04
N ILE A 38 -12.70 -5.25 5.14
CA ILE A 38 -11.54 -5.24 6.02
C ILE A 38 -10.34 -4.67 5.26
N GLY A 39 -9.74 -3.60 5.78
CA GLY A 39 -8.40 -3.17 5.44
C GLY A 39 -7.39 -3.72 6.45
N CYS A 40 -6.15 -3.94 6.03
CA CYS A 40 -5.07 -4.28 6.94
C CYS A 40 -3.95 -3.24 6.86
N LEU A 41 -3.37 -2.94 8.01
CA LEU A 41 -2.19 -2.11 8.14
C LEU A 41 -1.14 -2.95 8.85
N VAL A 42 0.01 -3.10 8.22
CA VAL A 42 1.19 -3.57 8.94
C VAL A 42 1.61 -2.42 9.86
N LEU A 43 1.56 -2.64 11.17
CA LEU A 43 1.82 -1.58 12.16
C LEU A 43 3.22 -0.95 11.92
N LYS A 44 3.34 0.36 12.20
CA LYS A 44 4.59 1.14 12.05
C LYS A 44 5.79 0.48 12.76
N GLU A 45 5.54 -0.27 13.83
CA GLU A 45 6.54 -1.02 14.60
C GLU A 45 7.13 -2.22 13.85
N SER A 46 6.59 -2.58 12.68
CA SER A 46 7.12 -3.66 11.84
C SER A 46 8.50 -3.37 11.27
N GLY A 47 9.04 -2.16 11.42
CA GLY A 47 10.31 -1.73 10.84
C GLY A 47 10.28 -1.65 9.31
N ARG A 48 9.11 -1.85 8.68
CA ARG A 48 8.94 -1.65 7.25
C ARG A 48 8.83 -0.15 6.98
N PRO A 49 9.72 0.42 6.14
CA PRO A 49 9.60 1.82 5.75
C PRO A 49 8.39 1.96 4.84
N ILE A 50 7.23 2.27 5.42
CA ILE A 50 5.97 2.51 4.69
C ILE A 50 6.22 3.54 3.58
N GLU A 51 7.04 4.56 3.85
CA GLU A 51 7.46 5.58 2.89
C GLU A 51 8.20 5.02 1.66
N LYS A 52 8.94 3.90 1.81
CA LYS A 52 9.60 3.22 0.68
C LYS A 52 8.70 2.19 -0.01
N MET A 53 7.55 1.82 0.60
CA MET A 53 6.58 0.87 0.05
C MET A 53 5.38 1.55 -0.59
N ILE A 54 5.12 2.82 -0.25
CA ILE A 54 4.26 3.68 -1.05
C ILE A 54 5.02 3.86 -2.36
N TYR A 55 4.56 3.18 -3.40
CA TYR A 55 5.04 3.40 -4.76
C TYR A 55 4.78 4.87 -5.10
N THR A 56 5.80 5.70 -4.93
CA THR A 56 5.80 7.05 -5.47
C THR A 56 5.90 6.88 -6.97
N ALA A 57 4.87 7.33 -7.68
CA ALA A 57 4.91 7.30 -9.13
C ALA A 57 6.14 8.08 -9.62
N ASP A 58 6.87 7.48 -10.56
CA ASP A 58 7.97 8.16 -11.24
C ASP A 58 7.37 9.24 -12.14
N ARG A 59 7.46 10.49 -11.68
CA ARG A 59 6.85 11.63 -12.36
C ARG A 59 7.46 11.84 -13.74
N ASP A 60 8.77 11.67 -13.89
CA ASP A 60 9.45 11.90 -15.16
C ASP A 60 9.01 10.88 -16.21
N SER A 61 8.91 9.61 -15.81
CA SER A 61 8.38 8.55 -16.68
C SER A 61 6.91 8.79 -17.05
N LEU A 62 6.08 9.25 -16.11
CA LEU A 62 4.68 9.57 -16.38
C LEU A 62 4.52 10.76 -17.32
N GLU A 63 5.29 11.83 -17.13
CA GLU A 63 5.26 13.02 -18.00
C GLU A 63 5.73 12.70 -19.40
N LYS A 64 6.78 11.88 -19.54
CA LYS A 64 7.25 11.40 -20.83
C LYS A 64 6.16 10.60 -21.54
N LEU A 65 5.56 9.63 -20.84
CA LEU A 65 4.47 8.81 -21.39
C LEU A 65 3.29 9.68 -21.85
N ALA A 66 2.89 10.65 -21.05
CA ALA A 66 1.80 11.57 -21.38
C ALA A 66 2.09 12.31 -22.70
N LYS A 67 3.27 12.93 -22.83
CA LYS A 67 3.69 13.64 -24.05
C LYS A 67 3.76 12.73 -25.28
N GLU A 68 4.35 11.54 -25.16
CA GLU A 68 4.46 10.59 -26.27
C GLU A 68 3.09 10.07 -26.73
N SER A 69 2.13 9.97 -25.81
CA SER A 69 0.78 9.50 -26.10
C SER A 69 -0.16 10.58 -26.66
N GLU A 70 0.19 11.86 -26.51
CA GLU A 70 -0.65 13.02 -26.85
C GLU A 70 -1.03 13.04 -28.34
N GLU A 71 -0.08 12.75 -29.24
CA GLU A 71 -0.32 12.73 -30.69
C GLU A 71 -1.41 11.72 -31.11
N LYS A 72 -1.56 10.63 -30.36
CA LYS A 72 -2.52 9.53 -30.64
C LYS A 72 -3.69 9.52 -29.67
N CYS A 73 -3.79 10.52 -28.81
CA CYS A 73 -4.76 10.58 -27.74
C CYS A 73 -6.12 11.01 -28.29
N PHE A 74 -7.04 10.06 -28.41
CA PHE A 74 -8.41 10.31 -28.87
C PHE A 74 -9.19 11.34 -28.03
N PHE A 75 -8.82 11.51 -26.76
CA PHE A 75 -9.46 12.45 -25.85
C PHE A 75 -8.75 13.80 -25.75
N CYS A 76 -7.58 13.95 -26.36
CA CYS A 76 -6.80 15.18 -26.24
C CYS A 76 -7.38 16.22 -27.20
N PRO A 77 -7.56 17.48 -26.76
CA PRO A 77 -7.95 18.55 -27.65
C PRO A 77 -6.79 18.77 -28.64
N GLY A 78 -7.07 18.59 -29.92
CA GLY A 78 -6.08 18.77 -31.00
C GLY A 78 -5.57 20.20 -31.13
#